data_AF-A0A1H6UT65-F1
#
_entry.id   AF-A0A1H6UT65-F1
#
_cell.length_a   1.000
_cell.length_b   1.000
_cell.length_c   1.000
_cell.angle_alpha   90.00
_cell.angle_beta   90.00
_cell.angle_gamma   90.00
#
_symmetry.space_group_name_H-M   'P 1'
#
loop_
_entity.id
_entity.type
_entity.pdbx_description
1 polymer ?
#
loop_
_entity_poly.entity_id
_entity_poly.type
_entity_poly.pdbx_seq_one_letter_code
_entity_poly.pdbx_strand_id
1 'polypeptide(L)' 'MIMTNPYFSGFEHSAAQIRRFLQTHKTFTLLLSGGRIVHHEAEDAIRFRTWLLTHQIEDVRELFIKNYSAYNLMSA' A
#
# COMPACT_ATOMS: atom_id res chain seq x y z
N MET A 1 -4.51 -17.68 13.24
CA MET A 1 -3.90 -16.87 12.17
C MET A 1 -4.87 -16.83 11.00
N ILE A 2 -5.30 -15.66 10.55
CA ILE A 2 -6.08 -15.58 9.32
C ILE A 2 -5.07 -15.72 8.18
N MET A 3 -5.09 -16.86 7.46
CA MET A 3 -4.29 -17.03 6.25
C MET A 3 -4.90 -16.15 5.16
N THR A 4 -4.37 -14.94 5.00
CA THR A 4 -4.79 -14.04 3.92
C THR A 4 -4.14 -14.48 2.62
N ASN A 5 -4.92 -14.48 1.52
CA ASN A 5 -4.41 -14.93 0.21
C ASN A 5 -3.25 -14.01 -0.22
N PRO A 6 -2.05 -14.55 -0.46
CA PRO A 6 -0.88 -13.76 -0.82
C PRO A 6 -0.97 -13.15 -2.22
N TYR A 7 -1.98 -13.51 -3.03
CA TYR A 7 -2.23 -12.95 -4.35
C TYR A 7 -3.60 -12.27 -4.42
N PHE A 8 -3.65 -11.17 -5.17
CA PHE A 8 -4.90 -10.51 -5.52
C PHE A 8 -5.28 -10.86 -6.96
N SER A 9 -6.56 -11.19 -7.19
CA SER A 9 -7.04 -11.54 -8.52
C SER A 9 -6.84 -10.38 -9.50
N GLY A 10 -6.22 -10.65 -10.66
CA GLY A 10 -5.94 -9.61 -11.65
C GLY A 10 -4.70 -8.76 -11.36
N PHE A 11 -3.89 -9.14 -10.37
CA PHE A 11 -2.61 -8.49 -10.07
C PHE A 11 -1.46 -9.50 -10.05
N GLU A 12 -0.35 -9.15 -10.68
CA GLU A 12 0.73 -10.10 -10.99
C GLU A 12 1.68 -10.39 -9.81
N HIS A 13 1.73 -9.51 -8.81
CA HIS A 13 2.68 -9.64 -7.72
C HIS A 13 2.03 -10.11 -6.42
N SER A 14 2.73 -10.95 -5.69
CA SER A 14 2.29 -11.34 -4.35
C SER A 14 2.50 -10.20 -3.36
N ALA A 15 1.74 -10.21 -2.26
CA ALA A 15 1.87 -9.21 -1.21
C ALA A 15 3.30 -9.11 -0.66
N ALA A 16 3.99 -10.25 -0.50
CA ALA A 16 5.36 -10.30 0.00
C ALA A 16 6.39 -9.61 -0.91
N GLN A 17 6.05 -9.40 -2.19
CA GLN A 17 6.92 -8.69 -3.14
C GLN A 17 6.74 -7.18 -3.07
N ILE A 18 5.74 -6.67 -2.34
CA ILE A 18 5.40 -5.25 -2.29
C ILE A 18 5.90 -4.67 -0.97
N ARG A 19 6.67 -3.58 -1.03
CA ARG A 19 7.19 -2.91 0.16
C ARG A 19 6.28 -1.80 0.67
N ARG A 20 5.78 -0.99 -0.24
CA ARG A 20 4.94 0.19 0.06
C ARG A 20 4.18 0.61 -1.18
N PHE A 21 3.10 1.34 -0.97
CA PHE A 21 2.25 1.82 -2.05
C PHE A 21 1.88 3.30 -1.88
N LEU A 22 1.54 3.90 -3.01
CA LEU A 22 0.93 5.22 -3.10
C LEU A 22 -0.31 5.10 -3.99
N GLN A 23 -1.47 5.45 -3.46
CA GLN A 23 -2.72 5.45 -4.23
C GLN A 23 -3.06 6.84 -4.72
N THR A 24 -3.43 7.01 -5.98
CA THR A 24 -4.05 8.22 -6.54
C THR A 24 -5.32 7.82 -7.31
N HIS A 25 -6.50 8.15 -6.77
CA HIS A 25 -7.79 7.65 -7.28
C HIS A 25 -7.80 6.10 -7.38
N LYS A 26 -7.91 5.54 -8.59
CA LYS A 26 -7.91 4.09 -8.85
C LYS A 26 -6.53 3.52 -9.18
N THR A 27 -5.52 4.37 -9.32
CA THR A 27 -4.17 3.96 -9.69
C THR A 27 -3.30 3.82 -8.45
N PHE A 28 -2.60 2.71 -8.36
CA PHE A 28 -1.64 2.38 -7.31
C PHE A 28 -0.24 2.36 -7.90
N THR A 29 0.65 3.15 -7.33
CA THR A 29 2.09 3.05 -7.56
C THR A 29 2.69 2.20 -6.45
N LEU A 30 3.28 1.06 -6.83
CA LEU A 30 3.78 0.04 -5.90
C LEU A 30 5.30 -0.06 -6.02
N LEU A 31 6.00 0.04 -4.89
CA LEU A 31 7.42 -0.28 -4.82
C LEU A 31 7.59 -1.75 -4.48
N LEU A 32 8.26 -2.50 -5.35
CA LEU A 32 8.55 -3.91 -5.14
C LEU A 32 9.87 -4.12 -4.36
N SER A 33 10.05 -5.33 -3.83
CA SER A 33 11.23 -5.73 -3.04
C SER A 33 12.56 -5.58 -3.78
N GLY A 34 12.56 -5.71 -5.12
CA GLY A 34 13.72 -5.46 -5.98
C GLY A 34 13.94 -3.99 -6.37
N GLY A 35 13.23 -3.03 -5.77
CA GLY A 35 13.33 -1.60 -6.11
C GLY A 35 12.56 -1.19 -7.37
N ARG A 36 11.98 -2.15 -8.09
CA ARG A 36 11.12 -1.89 -9.26
C ARG A 36 9.84 -1.18 -8.83
N ILE A 37 9.42 -0.19 -9.62
CA ILE A 37 8.13 0.49 -9.47
C ILE A 37 7.17 -0.07 -10.51
N VAL A 38 5.94 -0.38 -10.09
CA VAL A 38 4.86 -0.77 -10.99
C VAL A 38 3.61 0.07 -10.75
N HIS A 39 2.88 0.34 -11.82
CA HIS A 39 1.58 1.00 -11.75
C HIS A 39 0.49 -0.04 -11.98
N HIS A 40 -0.54 -0.01 -11.14
CA HIS A 40 -1.70 -0.89 -11.26
C HIS A 40 -2.96 -0.05 -11.14
N GLU A 41 -3.83 -0.13 -12.14
CA GLU A 41 -5.18 0.39 -12.05
C GLU A 41 -6.10 -0.72 -11.57
N ALA A 42 -6.69 -0.54 -10.39
CA ALA A 42 -7.59 -1.52 -9.79
C ALA A 42 -9.05 -1.19 -10.16
N GLU A 43 -9.78 -2.17 -10.71
CA GLU A 43 -11.23 -2.04 -10.94
C GLU A 43 -11.97 -1.69 -9.63
N ASP A 44 -11.62 -2.41 -8.55
CA ASP A 44 -12.09 -2.16 -7.19
C ASP A 44 -10.93 -1.68 -6.30
N ALA A 45 -10.71 -0.37 -6.33
CA ALA A 45 -9.65 0.28 -5.57
C ALA A 45 -9.80 0.10 -4.05
N ILE A 46 -11.03 0.01 -3.53
CA ILE A 46 -11.28 -0.16 -2.09
C ILE A 46 -10.82 -1.55 -1.66
N ARG A 47 -11.20 -2.58 -2.42
CA ARG A 47 -10.82 -3.96 -2.14
C ARG A 47 -9.31 -4.17 -2.29
N PHE A 48 -8.69 -3.58 -3.32
CA PHE A 48 -7.23 -3.68 -3.51
C PHE A 48 -6.46 -3.00 -2.38
N ARG A 49 -6.85 -1.78 -1.98
CA ARG A 49 -6.25 -1.09 -0.83
C ARG A 49 -6.40 -1.90 0.46
N THR A 50 -7.58 -2.46 0.70
CA THR A 50 -7.85 -3.29 1.88
C THR A 50 -6.95 -4.52 1.93
N TRP A 51 -6.75 -5.19 0.79
CA TRP A 51 -5.84 -6.32 0.68
C TRP A 51 -4.39 -5.92 0.97
N LEU A 52 -3.91 -4.78 0.45
CA LEU A 52 -2.56 -4.27 0.75
C LEU A 52 -2.35 -4.04 2.25
N LEU A 53 -3.29 -3.33 2.89
CA LEU A 53 -3.21 -3.01 4.32
C LEU A 53 -3.33 -4.26 5.20
N THR A 54 -4.15 -5.24 4.79
CA THR A 54 -4.27 -6.52 5.50
C THR A 54 -2.94 -7.28 5.51
N HIS A 55 -2.14 -7.13 4.45
CA HIS A 55 -0.78 -7.69 4.38
C HIS A 55 0.29 -6.75 4.96
N GLN A 56 -0.13 -5.72 5.70
CA GLN A 56 0.76 -4.76 6.38
C GLN A 56 1.66 -3.98 5.41
N ILE A 57 1.23 -3.84 4.15
CA ILE A 57 1.95 -3.04 3.16
C ILE A 57 1.67 -1.57 3.45
N GLU A 58 2.75 -0.79 3.52
CA GLU A 58 2.74 0.59 3.98
C GLU A 58 2.10 1.55 2.97
N ASP A 59 1.11 2.34 3.41
CA ASP A 59 0.57 3.48 2.66
C ASP A 59 1.45 4.70 2.90
N VAL A 60 2.16 5.13 1.87
CA VAL A 60 3.12 6.24 1.95
C VAL A 60 2.44 7.55 2.37
N ARG A 61 1.19 7.83 1.94
CA ARG A 61 0.50 9.06 2.34
C ARG A 61 0.18 9.05 3.82
N GLU A 62 -0.27 7.91 4.32
CA GLU A 62 -0.65 7.76 5.72
C GLU A 62 0.55 7.95 6.64
N LEU A 63 1.73 7.46 6.25
CA LEU A 63 2.97 7.74 6.97
C LEU A 63 3.30 9.23 7.05
N PHE A 64 3.24 9.94 5.92
CA PHE A 64 3.56 11.37 5.89
C PHE A 64 2.62 12.17 6.79
N ILE A 65 1.32 11.85 6.77
CA ILE A 65 0.34 12.50 7.64
C ILE A 65 0.64 12.20 9.12
N LYS A 66 0.86 10.94 9.48
CA LYS A 66 1.19 10.55 10.87
C LYS A 66 2.43 11.26 11.39
N ASN A 67 3.49 11.30 10.58
CA ASN A 67 4.74 11.95 10.95
C ASN A 67 4.53 13.46 11.10
N TYR A 68 3.84 14.12 10.16
CA TYR A 68 3.55 15.54 10.23
C TYR A 68 2.71 15.91 11.46
N SER A 69 1.67 15.13 11.75
CA SER A 69 0.86 15.30 12.97
C SER A 69 1.69 15.14 14.25
N ALA A 70 2.60 14.16 14.29
CA ALA A 70 3.48 13.95 15.44
C ALA A 70 4.43 15.14 15.67
N TYR A 71 5.04 15.69 14.60
CA TYR A 71 5.91 16.86 14.71
C TYR A 71 5.18 18.09 15.27
N ASN A 72 3.94 18.33 14.82
CA ASN A 72 3.14 19.46 15.30
C ASN A 72 2.73 19.32 16.77
N LEU A 73 2.54 18.10 17.27
CA LEU A 73 2.22 17.83 18.67
C LEU A 73 3.43 17.97 19.61
N MET A 74 4.66 17.74 19.13
CA MET A 74 5.88 17.88 19.92
C MET A 74 6.42 19.33 19.95
N SER A 75 5.92 20.18 19.05
CA SER A 75 6.38 21.56 18.90
C SER A 75 5.41 22.59 19.49
N ALA A 76 4.33 22.14 20.14
CA ALA A 76 3.32 22.93 20.84
C ALA A 76 3.48 22.78 22.36
#